data_AF-A0A972HAG9-F1
#
_entry.id   AF-A0A972HAG9-F1
#
_cell.length_a   1.000
_cell.length_b   1.000
_cell.length_c   1.000
_cell.angle_alpha   90.00
_cell.angle_beta   90.00
_cell.angle_gamma   90.00
#
_symmetry.space_group_name_H-M   'P 1'
#
loop_
_entity.id
_entity.type
_entity.pdbx_description
1 polymer ?
#
loop_
_entity_poly.entity_id
_entity_poly.type
_entity_poly.pdbx_seq_one_letter_code
_entity_poly.pdbx_strand_id
1 'polypeptide(L)'
;MDISRALKEGLSLANRNLPIILVKLVVAFIGILGFIFFVILPVSFALFLAGVSPFILTNLQAHEGLITSLPWVMLFSVFALVVFLLFSIAMNLFVYAATVGLMIKTKRDPAFKFRLGDFFSNGKRGFWPIFNYLALTGTSTVVLIIMAAGTVFLIRNLLDYLK
;
A
#
# COMPACT_ATOMS: atom_id res chain seq x y z
N MET A 1 17.24 -29.36 1.22
CA MET A 1 16.63 -28.68 0.06
C MET A 1 17.53 -27.50 -0.27
N ASP A 2 18.26 -27.56 -1.39
CA ASP A 2 19.31 -26.59 -1.69
C ASP A 2 18.73 -25.21 -2.02
N ILE A 3 19.09 -24.20 -1.23
CA ILE A 3 18.69 -22.79 -1.42
C ILE A 3 19.06 -22.31 -2.84
N SER A 4 20.19 -22.76 -3.37
CA SER A 4 20.66 -22.47 -4.73
C SER A 4 19.71 -22.98 -5.82
N ARG A 5 19.11 -24.17 -5.65
CA ARG A 5 18.12 -24.70 -6.60
C ARG A 5 16.82 -23.91 -6.55
N ALA A 6 16.34 -23.56 -5.35
CA ALA A 6 15.13 -22.76 -5.19
C ALA A 6 15.28 -21.36 -5.81
N LEU A 7 16.46 -20.73 -5.65
CA LEU A 7 16.78 -19.44 -6.29
C LEU A 7 16.81 -19.54 -7.80
N LYS A 8 17.47 -20.57 -8.35
CA LYS A 8 17.53 -20.79 -9.81
C LYS A 8 16.15 -21.03 -10.41
N GLU A 9 15.31 -21.84 -9.75
CA GLU A 9 13.92 -22.04 -10.18
C GLU A 9 13.12 -20.74 -10.12
N GLY A 10 13.24 -19.97 -9.05
CA GLY A 10 12.57 -18.67 -8.90
C GLY A 10 12.97 -17.66 -9.97
N LEU A 11 14.26 -17.55 -10.28
CA LEU A 11 14.80 -16.71 -11.36
C LEU A 11 14.30 -17.18 -12.74
N SER A 12 14.28 -18.50 -12.99
CA SER A 12 13.78 -19.05 -14.25
C SER A 12 12.29 -18.75 -14.46
N LEU A 13 11.50 -18.82 -13.39
CA LEU A 13 10.08 -18.50 -13.37
C LEU A 13 9.86 -16.99 -13.56
N ALA A 14 10.68 -16.15 -12.95
CA ALA A 14 10.59 -14.70 -13.12
C ALA A 14 10.89 -14.28 -14.57
N ASN A 15 11.95 -14.84 -15.17
CA ASN A 15 12.34 -14.52 -16.55
C ASN A 15 11.25 -14.94 -17.56
N ARG A 16 10.61 -16.10 -17.35
CA ARG A 16 9.47 -16.54 -18.18
C ARG A 16 8.22 -15.65 -18.04
N ASN A 17 8.09 -14.95 -16.91
CA ASN A 17 6.95 -14.10 -16.60
C ASN A 17 7.30 -12.60 -16.64
N LEU A 18 8.24 -12.20 -17.50
CA LEU A 18 8.54 -10.78 -17.79
C LEU A 18 7.30 -9.88 -17.97
N PRO A 19 6.21 -10.33 -18.63
CA PRO A 19 4.99 -9.55 -18.73
C PRO A 19 4.39 -9.13 -17.37
N ILE A 20 4.56 -9.92 -16.32
CA ILE A 20 4.11 -9.57 -14.96
C ILE A 20 4.93 -8.41 -14.39
N ILE A 21 6.23 -8.39 -14.66
CA ILE A 21 7.11 -7.29 -14.24
C ILE A 21 6.67 -5.99 -14.93
N LEU A 22 6.36 -6.05 -16.23
CA LEU A 22 5.82 -4.90 -16.97
C LEU A 22 4.49 -4.40 -16.37
N VAL A 23 3.57 -5.30 -16.01
CA VAL A 23 2.31 -4.90 -15.35
C VAL A 23 2.59 -4.19 -14.02
N LYS A 24 3.52 -4.68 -13.21
CA LYS A 24 3.91 -4.02 -11.96
C LYS A 24 4.50 -2.63 -12.19
N LEU A 25 5.32 -2.47 -13.23
CA LEU A 25 5.88 -1.17 -13.61
C LEU A 25 4.78 -0.17 -14.02
N VAL A 26 3.82 -0.61 -14.83
CA VAL A 26 2.66 0.20 -15.23
C VAL A 26 1.83 0.60 -14.01
N VAL A 27 1.59 -0.33 -13.08
CA VAL A 27 0.84 -0.04 -11.85
C VAL A 27 1.58 0.97 -10.96
N ALA A 28 2.90 0.88 -10.86
CA ALA A 28 3.70 1.87 -10.14
C ALA A 28 3.58 3.26 -10.79
N PHE A 29 3.61 3.34 -12.12
CA PHE A 29 3.42 4.58 -12.85
C PHE A 29 2.01 5.17 -12.65
N ILE A 30 0.97 4.33 -12.70
CA ILE A 30 -0.41 4.71 -12.36
C ILE A 30 -0.48 5.20 -10.91
N GLY A 31 0.27 4.60 -9.99
CA GLY A 31 0.36 5.04 -8.60
C GLY A 31 0.92 6.45 -8.46
N ILE A 32 2.00 6.77 -9.19
CA ILE A 32 2.60 8.12 -9.21
C ILE A 32 1.62 9.14 -9.79
N LEU A 33 1.04 8.84 -10.95
CA LEU A 33 0.03 9.73 -11.56
C LEU A 33 -1.19 9.89 -10.65
N GLY A 34 -1.67 8.79 -10.07
CA GLY A 34 -2.78 8.78 -9.13
C GLY A 34 -2.51 9.68 -7.94
N PHE A 35 -1.29 9.66 -7.37
CA PHE A 35 -0.95 10.55 -6.27
C PHE A 35 -1.03 12.03 -6.67
N ILE A 36 -0.55 12.36 -7.87
CA ILE A 36 -0.63 13.73 -8.39
C ILE A 36 -2.09 14.16 -8.54
N PHE A 37 -2.93 13.33 -9.17
CA PHE A 37 -4.33 13.69 -9.46
C PHE A 37 -5.26 13.62 -8.26
N PHE A 38 -5.07 12.67 -7.34
CA PHE A 38 -5.95 12.51 -6.18
C PHE A 38 -5.50 13.32 -4.97
N VAL A 39 -4.21 13.65 -4.85
CA VAL A 39 -3.67 14.33 -3.66
C VAL A 39 -3.11 15.69 -4.02
N ILE A 40 -2.08 15.77 -4.86
CA ILE A 40 -1.37 17.04 -5.10
C ILE A 40 -2.29 18.10 -5.72
N LEU A 41 -2.99 17.76 -6.80
CA LEU A 41 -3.81 18.72 -7.54
C LEU A 41 -5.00 19.22 -6.69
N PRO A 42 -5.80 18.35 -6.04
CA PRO A 42 -6.91 18.82 -5.19
C PRO A 42 -6.45 19.66 -4.01
N VAL A 43 -5.35 19.28 -3.36
CA VAL A 43 -4.80 20.05 -2.22
C VAL A 43 -4.26 21.41 -2.67
N SER A 44 -3.55 21.45 -3.81
CA SER A 44 -3.04 22.70 -4.38
C SER A 44 -4.17 23.64 -4.76
N PHE A 45 -5.25 23.11 -5.32
CA PHE A 45 -6.45 23.88 -5.65
C PHE A 45 -7.16 24.41 -4.40
N ALA A 46 -7.29 23.58 -3.36
CA ALA A 46 -7.86 24.01 -2.08
C ALA A 46 -7.06 25.13 -1.42
N LEU A 47 -5.72 25.07 -1.46
CA LEU A 47 -4.83 26.12 -0.97
C LEU A 47 -4.99 27.42 -1.77
N PHE A 48 -5.06 27.31 -3.10
CA PHE A 48 -5.30 28.47 -3.96
C PHE A 48 -6.63 29.16 -3.65
N LEU A 49 -7.71 28.40 -3.45
CA LEU A 49 -9.01 28.94 -3.02
C LEU A 49 -8.96 29.59 -1.63
N ALA A 50 -8.09 29.10 -0.74
CA ALA A 50 -7.85 29.70 0.56
C ALA A 50 -7.01 30.99 0.51
N GLY A 51 -6.58 31.44 -0.68
CA GLY A 51 -5.72 32.61 -0.84
C GLY A 51 -4.27 32.37 -0.45
N VAL A 52 -3.86 31.11 -0.26
CA VAL A 52 -2.52 30.71 0.13
C VAL A 52 -1.76 30.22 -1.10
N SER A 53 -0.55 30.74 -1.30
CA SER A 53 0.32 30.23 -2.37
C SER A 53 0.63 28.74 -2.12
N PRO A 54 0.39 27.84 -3.09
CA PRO A 54 0.69 26.41 -2.96
C PRO A 54 2.17 26.12 -2.64
N PHE A 55 3.06 27.07 -2.96
CA PHE A 55 4.49 26.98 -2.69
C PHE A 55 4.85 27.17 -1.22
N ILE A 56 3.93 27.63 -0.36
CA ILE A 56 4.18 27.78 1.09
C ILE A 56 4.45 26.42 1.74
N LEU A 57 3.99 25.32 1.16
CA LEU A 57 4.32 23.94 1.56
C LEU A 57 5.83 23.64 1.51
N THR A 58 6.61 24.38 0.72
CA THR A 58 8.07 24.21 0.67
C THR A 58 8.79 24.78 1.90
N ASN A 59 8.10 25.59 2.71
CA ASN A 59 8.67 26.25 3.87
C ASN A 59 8.15 25.63 5.18
N LEU A 60 8.92 24.65 5.70
CA LEU A 60 8.60 23.82 6.87
C LEU A 60 8.30 24.61 8.16
N GLN A 61 8.77 25.85 8.28
CA GLN A 61 8.61 26.66 9.50
C GLN A 61 7.24 27.36 9.62
N ALA A 62 6.45 27.46 8.54
CA ALA A 62 5.14 28.13 8.55
C ALA A 62 3.94 27.20 8.90
N HIS A 63 4.21 25.95 9.29
CA HIS A 63 3.19 24.89 9.36
C HIS A 63 2.20 25.04 10.52
N GLU A 64 2.61 25.57 11.67
CA GLU A 64 1.72 25.75 12.83
C GLU A 64 0.63 26.81 12.58
N GLY A 65 0.98 27.88 11.87
CA GLY A 65 0.03 28.91 11.45
C GLY A 65 -0.97 28.39 10.40
N LEU A 66 -0.55 27.46 9.54
CA LEU A 66 -1.40 26.85 8.52
C LEU A 66 -2.43 25.88 9.10
N ILE A 67 -2.04 25.07 10.09
CA ILE A 67 -2.93 24.13 10.79
C ILE A 67 -4.09 24.87 11.48
N THR A 68 -3.77 25.98 12.14
CA THR A 68 -4.74 26.76 12.91
C THR A 68 -5.60 27.68 12.04
N SER A 69 -5.04 28.21 10.95
CA SER A 69 -5.78 29.12 10.04
C SER A 69 -6.67 28.42 9.02
N LEU A 70 -6.34 27.20 8.59
CA LEU A 70 -7.04 26.49 7.52
C LEU A 70 -7.38 25.02 7.86
N PRO A 71 -8.17 24.76 8.93
CA PRO A 71 -8.48 23.41 9.37
C PRO A 71 -9.24 22.59 8.33
N TRP A 72 -10.05 23.24 7.49
CA TRP A 72 -10.80 22.57 6.42
C TRP A 72 -9.89 22.07 5.30
N VAL A 73 -8.84 22.82 4.93
CA VAL A 73 -7.86 22.40 3.92
C VAL A 73 -7.07 21.19 4.42
N MET A 74 -6.69 21.20 5.71
CA MET A 74 -6.03 20.06 6.34
C MET A 74 -6.93 18.81 6.33
N LEU A 75 -8.18 18.93 6.77
CA LEU A 75 -9.11 17.81 6.80
C LEU A 75 -9.38 17.25 5.40
N PHE A 76 -9.54 18.13 4.40
CA PHE A 76 -9.68 17.75 3.00
C PHE A 76 -8.44 17.04 2.46
N SER A 77 -7.24 17.52 2.81
CA SER A 77 -5.96 16.92 2.39
C SER A 77 -5.77 15.52 2.98
N VAL A 78 -6.08 15.36 4.28
CA VAL A 78 -6.05 14.06 4.95
C VAL A 78 -7.06 13.11 4.31
N PHE A 79 -8.28 13.58 4.03
CA PHE A 79 -9.30 12.78 3.36
C PHE A 79 -8.85 12.33 1.97
N ALA A 80 -8.33 13.25 1.15
CA ALA A 80 -7.80 12.96 -0.18
C ALA A 80 -6.66 11.92 -0.14
N LEU A 81 -5.76 12.06 0.83
CA LEU A 81 -4.68 11.09 1.07
C LEU A 81 -5.24 9.71 1.46
N VAL A 82 -6.21 9.65 2.36
CA VAL A 82 -6.85 8.39 2.77
C VAL A 82 -7.51 7.70 1.58
N VAL A 83 -8.25 8.44 0.75
CA VAL A 83 -8.88 7.90 -0.46
C VAL A 83 -7.82 7.35 -1.43
N PHE A 84 -6.74 8.09 -1.67
CA PHE A 84 -5.63 7.63 -2.50
C PHE A 84 -4.97 6.36 -1.93
N LEU A 85 -4.73 6.31 -0.62
CA LEU A 85 -4.14 5.13 0.04
C LEU A 85 -5.04 3.90 -0.11
N LEU A 86 -6.35 4.04 0.11
CA LEU A 86 -7.30 2.94 -0.09
C LEU A 86 -7.29 2.43 -1.54
N PHE A 87 -7.30 3.35 -2.52
CA PHE A 87 -7.18 3.01 -3.93
C PHE A 87 -5.86 2.28 -4.24
N SER A 88 -4.75 2.82 -3.77
CA SER A 88 -3.41 2.25 -3.98
C SER A 88 -3.26 0.86 -3.36
N ILE A 89 -3.77 0.67 -2.14
CA ILE A 89 -3.78 -0.64 -1.46
C ILE A 89 -4.61 -1.63 -2.27
N ALA A 90 -5.82 -1.26 -2.70
CA ALA A 90 -6.68 -2.14 -3.48
C ALA A 90 -6.02 -2.54 -4.81
N MET A 91 -5.43 -1.58 -5.54
CA MET A 91 -4.71 -1.84 -6.78
C MET A 91 -3.52 -2.79 -6.58
N ASN A 92 -2.68 -2.53 -5.59
CA ASN A 92 -1.52 -3.37 -5.30
C ASN A 92 -1.92 -4.79 -4.89
N LEU A 93 -2.96 -4.91 -4.06
CA LEU A 93 -3.47 -6.20 -3.61
C LEU A 93 -4.08 -7.01 -4.77
N PHE A 94 -4.79 -6.36 -5.68
CA PHE A 94 -5.28 -6.98 -6.91
C PHE A 94 -4.15 -7.51 -7.79
N VAL A 95 -3.11 -6.71 -8.01
CA VAL A 95 -1.94 -7.08 -8.82
C VAL A 95 -1.16 -8.22 -8.18
N TYR A 96 -1.04 -8.19 -6.85
CA TYR A 96 -0.44 -9.27 -6.09
C TYR A 96 -1.23 -10.58 -6.25
N ALA A 97 -2.55 -10.54 -6.09
CA ALA A 97 -3.43 -11.68 -6.29
C ALA A 97 -3.32 -12.29 -7.69
N ALA A 98 -3.35 -11.43 -8.71
CA ALA A 98 -3.20 -11.84 -10.09
C ALA A 98 -1.84 -12.49 -10.35
N THR A 99 -0.76 -11.91 -9.80
CA THR A 99 0.60 -12.42 -9.93
C THR A 99 0.74 -13.81 -9.34
N VAL A 100 0.24 -14.01 -8.11
CA VAL A 100 0.30 -15.33 -7.43
C VAL A 100 -0.49 -16.37 -8.21
N GLY A 101 -1.70 -16.04 -8.66
CA GLY A 101 -2.54 -16.95 -9.44
C GLY A 101 -1.88 -17.39 -10.76
N LEU A 102 -1.21 -16.46 -11.46
CA LEU A 102 -0.48 -16.77 -12.68
C LEU A 102 0.78 -17.60 -12.40
N MET A 103 1.54 -17.30 -11.35
CA MET A 103 2.71 -18.10 -10.99
C MET A 103 2.34 -19.56 -10.70
N ILE A 104 1.21 -19.79 -10.03
CA ILE A 104 0.70 -21.15 -9.78
C ILE A 104 0.35 -21.84 -11.11
N LYS A 105 -0.30 -21.14 -12.05
CA LYS A 105 -0.61 -21.69 -13.38
C LYS A 105 0.66 -22.02 -14.16
N THR A 106 1.63 -21.10 -14.24
CA THR A 106 2.90 -21.31 -14.96
C THR A 106 3.74 -22.43 -14.34
N LYS A 107 3.65 -22.65 -13.02
CA LYS A 107 4.30 -23.80 -12.37
C LYS A 107 3.65 -25.13 -12.73
N ARG A 108 2.31 -25.17 -12.86
CA ARG A 108 1.56 -26.38 -13.22
C ARG A 108 1.66 -26.71 -14.70
N ASP A 109 1.67 -25.69 -15.55
CA ASP A 109 1.82 -25.79 -17.00
C ASP A 109 2.96 -24.88 -17.48
N PRO A 110 4.17 -25.42 -17.70
CA PRO A 110 5.31 -24.65 -18.17
C PRO A 110 5.15 -24.06 -19.58
N ALA A 111 4.18 -24.55 -20.37
CA ALA A 111 3.87 -24.04 -21.71
C ALA A 111 2.85 -22.89 -21.67
N PHE A 112 2.30 -22.58 -20.49
CA PHE A 112 1.36 -21.48 -20.31
C PHE A 112 1.98 -20.15 -20.71
N LYS A 113 1.34 -19.46 -21.67
CA LYS A 113 1.70 -18.11 -22.11
C LYS A 113 0.84 -17.08 -21.39
N PHE A 114 1.46 -15.98 -20.96
CA PHE A 114 0.76 -14.88 -20.31
C PHE A 114 -0.36 -14.33 -21.20
N ARG A 115 -1.55 -14.17 -20.61
CA ARG A 115 -2.71 -13.51 -21.23
C ARG A 115 -3.29 -12.51 -20.25
N LEU A 116 -3.61 -11.31 -20.74
CA LEU A 116 -4.14 -10.24 -19.90
C LEU A 116 -5.51 -10.59 -19.28
N GLY A 117 -6.36 -11.30 -20.02
CA GLY A 117 -7.64 -11.81 -19.49
C GLY A 117 -7.46 -12.77 -18.33
N ASP A 118 -6.47 -13.65 -18.39
CA ASP A 118 -6.12 -14.56 -17.29
C ASP A 118 -5.59 -13.77 -16.07
N PHE A 119 -4.83 -12.69 -16.29
CA PHE A 119 -4.37 -11.82 -15.22
C PHE A 119 -5.55 -11.22 -14.44
N PHE A 120 -6.47 -10.56 -15.13
CA PHE A 120 -7.63 -9.93 -14.49
C PHE A 120 -8.56 -10.96 -13.83
N SER A 121 -8.77 -12.11 -14.46
CA SER A 121 -9.60 -13.19 -13.90
C SER A 121 -9.00 -13.73 -12.60
N ASN A 122 -7.68 -13.99 -12.56
CA ASN A 122 -7.01 -14.43 -11.34
C ASN A 122 -6.97 -13.33 -10.28
N GLY A 123 -6.76 -12.07 -10.66
CA GLY A 123 -6.80 -10.92 -9.76
C GLY A 123 -8.16 -10.80 -9.08
N LYS A 124 -9.26 -10.81 -9.85
CA LYS A 124 -10.63 -10.71 -9.31
C LYS A 124 -10.96 -11.86 -8.37
N ARG A 125 -10.60 -13.09 -8.75
CA ARG A 125 -10.86 -14.28 -7.92
C ARG A 125 -10.03 -14.30 -6.64
N GLY A 126 -8.76 -13.86 -6.72
CA GLY A 126 -7.83 -13.88 -5.59
C GLY A 126 -7.90 -12.65 -4.68
N PHE A 127 -8.52 -11.56 -5.13
CA PHE A 127 -8.58 -10.29 -4.40
C PHE A 127 -9.17 -10.46 -2.99
N TRP A 128 -10.42 -10.92 -2.89
CA TRP A 128 -11.10 -11.07 -1.59
C TRP A 128 -10.43 -12.07 -0.65
N PRO A 129 -10.01 -13.26 -1.11
CA PRO A 129 -9.26 -14.18 -0.24
C PRO A 129 -7.98 -13.58 0.34
N ILE A 130 -7.19 -12.89 -0.49
CA ILE A 130 -5.94 -12.27 -0.04
C ILE A 130 -6.20 -11.07 0.86
N PHE A 131 -7.20 -10.25 0.52
CA PHE A 131 -7.63 -9.13 1.35
C PHE A 131 -8.03 -9.59 2.74
N ASN A 132 -8.90 -10.59 2.84
CA ASN A 132 -9.35 -11.14 4.12
C ASN A 132 -8.19 -11.74 4.91
N TYR A 133 -7.29 -12.48 4.25
CA TYR A 133 -6.10 -13.02 4.89
C TYR A 133 -5.22 -11.90 5.47
N LEU A 134 -4.89 -10.89 4.66
CA LEU A 134 -4.05 -9.77 5.09
C LEU A 134 -4.71 -8.96 6.20
N ALA A 135 -6.03 -8.70 6.09
CA ALA A 135 -6.80 -8.02 7.12
C ALA A 135 -6.74 -8.78 8.44
N LEU A 136 -7.02 -10.09 8.43
CA LEU A 136 -6.95 -10.93 9.63
C LEU A 136 -5.55 -10.92 10.26
N THR A 137 -4.50 -11.12 9.46
CA THR A 137 -3.11 -11.10 9.96
C THR A 137 -2.68 -9.73 10.46
N GLY A 138 -3.18 -8.66 9.83
CA GLY A 138 -2.92 -7.29 10.24
C GLY A 138 -3.58 -7.00 11.58
N THR A 139 -4.87 -7.29 11.71
CA THR A 139 -5.62 -7.11 12.96
C THR A 139 -5.01 -7.94 14.09
N SER A 140 -4.66 -9.20 13.85
CA SER A 140 -4.03 -10.04 14.88
C SER A 140 -2.70 -9.46 15.35
N THR A 141 -1.90 -8.93 14.43
CA THR A 141 -0.61 -8.28 14.77
C THR A 141 -0.82 -7.02 15.60
N VAL A 142 -1.78 -6.18 15.23
CA VAL A 142 -2.12 -4.96 15.99
C VAL A 142 -2.57 -5.31 17.41
N VAL A 143 -3.42 -6.34 17.57
CA VAL A 143 -3.87 -6.82 18.89
C VAL A 143 -2.69 -7.29 19.74
N LEU A 144 -1.75 -8.04 19.16
CA LEU A 144 -0.55 -8.48 19.88
C LEU A 144 0.33 -7.31 20.32
N ILE A 145 0.51 -6.30 19.47
CA ILE A 145 1.28 -5.09 19.81
C ILE A 145 0.62 -4.33 20.95
N ILE A 146 -0.70 -4.16 20.92
CA ILE A 146 -1.45 -3.48 21.98
C ILE A 146 -1.32 -4.23 23.31
N MET A 147 -1.46 -5.56 23.31
CA MET A 147 -1.30 -6.37 24.52
C MET A 147 0.12 -6.29 25.09
N ALA A 148 1.14 -6.34 24.23
CA ALA A 148 2.54 -6.18 24.64
C ALA A 148 2.79 -4.79 25.26
N ALA A 149 2.31 -3.72 24.60
CA ALA A 149 2.44 -2.35 25.10
C ALA A 149 1.73 -2.17 26.45
N GLY A 150 0.52 -2.70 26.60
CA GLY A 150 -0.24 -2.67 27.86
C GLY A 150 0.49 -3.40 28.99
N THR A 151 1.09 -4.56 28.69
CA THR A 151 1.88 -5.31 29.67
C THR A 151 3.11 -4.53 30.14
N VAL A 152 3.86 -3.93 29.20
CA VAL A 152 5.03 -3.08 29.55
C VAL A 152 4.60 -1.88 30.37
N PHE A 153 3.49 -1.24 30.03
CA PHE A 153 2.94 -0.11 30.78
C PHE A 153 2.57 -0.50 32.22
N LEU A 154 1.88 -1.63 32.41
CA LEU A 154 1.52 -2.11 33.75
C LEU A 154 2.75 -2.45 34.60
N ILE A 155 3.73 -3.16 34.02
CA ILE A 155 4.98 -3.51 34.71
C ILE A 155 5.73 -2.24 35.14
N ARG A 156 5.85 -1.23 34.26
CA ARG A 156 6.51 0.03 34.60
C ARG A 156 5.82 0.74 35.77
N ASN A 157 4.51 0.89 35.72
CA ASN A 157 3.76 1.54 36.80
C ASN A 157 3.87 0.77 38.13
N LEU A 158 3.86 -0.57 38.10
CA LEU A 158 4.08 -1.38 39.30
C LEU A 158 5.48 -1.20 39.89
N LEU A 159 6.51 -1.17 39.06
CA LEU A 159 7.89 -0.95 39.50
C LEU A 159 8.09 0.46 40.07
N ASP A 160 7.42 1.47 39.50
CA ASP A 160 7.49 2.84 39.99
C ASP A 160 6.71 3.01 41.30
N TYR A 161 5.62 2.25 41.52
CA TYR A 161 4.88 2.24 42.79
C TYR A 161 5.63 1.53 43.93
N LEU A 162 6.53 0.60 43.61
CA LEU A 162 7.31 -0.17 44.58
C LEU A 162 8.64 0.50 44.99
N LYS A 163 9.00 1.63 44.36
CA LYS A 163 10.15 2.46 44.73
C LYS A 163 9.73 3.58 45.66
#